data_AF-A0AAU5HGT9-F1
#
_entry.id   AF-A0AAU5HGT9-F1
#
_cell.length_a   1.000
_cell.length_b   1.000
_cell.length_c   1.000
_cell.angle_alpha   90.00
_cell.angle_beta   90.00
_cell.angle_gamma   90.00
#
_symmetry.space_group_name_H-M   'P 1'
#
loop_
_entity.id
_entity.type
_entity.pdbx_description
1 polymer ?
#
loop_
_entity_poly.entity_id
_entity_poly.type
_entity_poly.pdbx_seq_one_letter_code
_entity_poly.pdbx_strand_id
1 'polypeptide(L)'
;MGKKSKAQRQRDNARARGRAEQQRRTAAVEEFTEEHARVVAQRQGDPRFVQRRRGADGSVEVSWAAGSEVDVHMRQAMEGQRAAFEEKFGRPPGPHDPVFFDPDADEPRPLTQEGIGPVMDKLLEAADRSGVDPAFVHAWRECGYLVTEDNRHTFSAAEVMAFSDAVHAYQSAALGEQEAAGAEAVAGEDLPGDGRTAAVASLRNVVATILARRDPRIALRVVIGLERLAEESGDEAAGLAGGVSFGVLAGWLAGARESGLSPAQAKAATAWVDEYLGGRAGETASRMSGLIGVPGAGDVTVAEVTEDLGDDLLPAMIWLTCGVVAVAGAGNADWLEQFDLDVP
;
A
#
# COMPACT_ATOMS: atom_id res chain seq x y z
N MET A 1 -20.84 -42.60 -25.60
CA MET A 1 -19.93 -41.60 -24.98
C MET A 1 -20.75 -40.76 -24.01
N GLY A 2 -20.51 -40.91 -22.70
CA GLY A 2 -21.36 -40.36 -21.63
C GLY A 2 -21.18 -38.85 -21.42
N LYS A 3 -22.28 -38.10 -21.41
CA LYS A 3 -22.31 -36.67 -21.05
C LYS A 3 -21.94 -36.53 -19.57
N LYS A 4 -20.77 -35.96 -19.26
CA LYS A 4 -20.41 -35.60 -17.88
C LYS A 4 -21.50 -34.69 -17.28
N SER A 5 -21.97 -35.03 -16.08
CA SER A 5 -22.95 -34.24 -15.32
C SER A 5 -22.42 -32.82 -15.04
N LYS A 6 -23.32 -31.83 -15.07
CA LYS A 6 -23.04 -30.40 -14.79
C LYS A 6 -22.27 -30.21 -13.48
N ALA A 7 -22.60 -30.99 -12.46
CA ALA A 7 -21.93 -30.96 -11.15
C ALA A 7 -20.46 -31.40 -11.19
N GLN A 8 -20.11 -32.33 -12.09
CA GLN A 8 -18.73 -32.80 -12.22
C GLN A 8 -17.85 -31.79 -12.96
N ARG A 9 -18.41 -31.11 -13.98
CA ARG A 9 -17.73 -30.00 -14.65
C ARG A 9 -17.45 -28.83 -13.68
N GLN A 10 -18.39 -28.51 -12.80
CA GLN A 10 -18.22 -27.45 -11.81
C GLN A 10 -17.10 -27.75 -10.79
N ARG A 11 -17.01 -28.99 -10.31
CA ARG A 11 -15.92 -29.43 -9.42
C ARG A 11 -14.55 -29.45 -10.10
N ASP A 12 -14.49 -29.89 -11.35
CA ASP A 12 -13.25 -29.90 -12.13
C ASP A 12 -12.75 -28.45 -12.37
N ASN A 13 -13.67 -27.51 -12.66
CA ASN A 13 -13.35 -26.09 -12.82
C ASN A 13 -12.88 -25.45 -11.51
N ALA A 14 -13.53 -25.71 -10.38
CA ALA A 14 -13.11 -25.18 -9.08
C ALA A 14 -11.71 -25.69 -8.68
N ARG A 15 -11.40 -26.96 -8.93
CA ARG A 15 -10.05 -27.53 -8.70
C ARG A 15 -9.00 -26.94 -9.63
N ALA A 16 -9.35 -26.67 -10.88
CA ALA A 16 -8.45 -26.01 -11.82
C ALA A 16 -8.14 -24.57 -11.38
N ARG A 17 -9.14 -23.82 -10.94
CA ARG A 17 -8.97 -22.47 -10.39
C ARG A 17 -8.08 -22.47 -9.15
N GLY A 18 -8.34 -23.33 -8.16
CA GLY A 18 -7.51 -23.41 -6.95
C GLY A 18 -6.05 -23.79 -7.22
N ARG A 19 -5.79 -24.67 -8.20
CA ARG A 19 -4.41 -24.97 -8.62
C ARG A 19 -3.73 -23.80 -9.32
N ALA A 20 -4.45 -23.09 -10.19
CA ALA A 20 -3.91 -21.92 -10.88
C ALA A 20 -3.61 -20.79 -9.88
N GLU A 21 -4.46 -20.59 -8.88
CA GLU A 21 -4.24 -19.63 -7.80
C GLU A 21 -3.05 -20.01 -6.92
N GLN A 22 -2.95 -21.28 -6.50
CA GLN A 22 -1.80 -21.76 -5.74
C GLN A 22 -0.49 -21.60 -6.53
N GLN A 23 -0.48 -21.94 -7.82
CA GLN A 23 0.68 -21.75 -8.69
C GLN A 23 1.08 -20.28 -8.81
N ARG A 24 0.10 -19.38 -8.97
CA ARG A 24 0.35 -17.93 -9.00
C ARG A 24 0.95 -17.44 -7.68
N ARG A 25 0.43 -17.91 -6.53
CA ARG A 25 0.95 -17.54 -5.21
C ARG A 25 2.38 -18.03 -5.00
N THR A 26 2.67 -19.28 -5.36
CA THR A 26 4.05 -19.81 -5.27
C THR A 26 5.00 -19.03 -6.18
N ALA A 27 4.61 -18.78 -7.43
CA ALA A 27 5.43 -18.03 -8.37
C ALA A 27 5.71 -16.60 -7.88
N ALA A 28 4.72 -15.91 -7.29
CA ALA A 28 4.91 -14.58 -6.72
C ALA A 28 5.88 -14.57 -5.53
N VAL A 29 5.85 -15.60 -4.69
CA VAL A 29 6.80 -15.75 -3.56
C VAL A 29 8.21 -16.03 -4.07
N GLU A 30 8.36 -16.87 -5.09
CA GLU A 30 9.64 -17.16 -5.73
C GLU A 30 10.23 -15.90 -6.38
N GLU A 31 9.44 -15.19 -7.19
CA GLU A 31 9.85 -13.93 -7.83
C GLU A 31 10.28 -12.88 -6.80
N PHE A 32 9.49 -12.70 -5.73
CA PHE A 32 9.86 -11.80 -4.64
C PHE A 32 11.18 -12.21 -3.96
N THR A 33 11.37 -13.52 -3.73
CA THR A 33 12.58 -14.04 -3.09
C THR A 33 13.81 -13.78 -3.97
N GLU A 34 13.69 -13.98 -5.28
CA GLU A 34 14.77 -13.69 -6.25
C GLU A 34 15.09 -12.20 -6.32
N GLU A 35 14.08 -11.33 -6.39
CA GLU A 35 14.28 -9.88 -6.37
C GLU A 35 14.94 -9.43 -5.06
N HIS A 36 14.48 -9.95 -3.93
CA HIS A 36 15.06 -9.65 -2.62
C HIS A 36 16.52 -10.12 -2.54
N ALA A 37 16.84 -11.31 -3.05
CA ALA A 37 18.21 -11.80 -3.11
C ALA A 37 19.11 -10.86 -3.94
N ARG A 38 18.59 -10.29 -5.03
CA ARG A 38 19.30 -9.28 -5.83
C ARG A 38 19.57 -8.01 -5.02
N VAL A 39 18.58 -7.52 -4.27
CA VAL A 39 18.73 -6.35 -3.39
C VAL A 39 19.77 -6.60 -2.30
N VAL A 40 19.76 -7.78 -1.69
CA VAL A 40 20.78 -8.21 -0.72
C VAL A 40 22.17 -8.15 -1.34
N ALA A 41 22.35 -8.80 -2.50
CA ALA A 41 23.65 -8.84 -3.17
C ALA A 41 24.17 -7.45 -3.57
N GLN A 42 23.29 -6.53 -3.94
CA GLN A 42 23.67 -5.16 -4.34
C GLN A 42 24.06 -4.26 -3.16
N ARG A 43 23.43 -4.44 -1.99
CA ARG A 43 23.57 -3.51 -0.85
C ARG A 43 24.43 -4.06 0.28
N GLN A 44 24.70 -5.35 0.29
CA GLN A 44 25.56 -5.97 1.30
C GLN A 44 26.98 -5.39 1.23
N GLY A 45 27.46 -4.84 2.35
CA GLY A 45 28.77 -4.21 2.45
C GLY A 45 28.89 -2.81 1.85
N ASP A 46 27.81 -2.27 1.26
CA ASP A 46 27.80 -0.89 0.79
C ASP A 46 27.60 0.06 2.00
N PRO A 47 28.56 0.95 2.30
CA PRO A 47 28.49 1.83 3.46
C PRO A 47 27.33 2.83 3.39
N ARG A 48 26.76 3.08 2.21
CA ARG A 48 25.61 3.98 2.04
C ARG A 48 24.34 3.45 2.69
N PHE A 49 24.27 2.14 2.94
CA PHE A 49 23.11 1.49 3.55
C PHE A 49 23.44 0.98 4.94
N VAL A 50 22.42 0.79 5.77
CA VAL A 50 22.58 0.18 7.09
C VAL A 50 23.07 -1.25 6.94
N GLN A 51 24.09 -1.63 7.70
CA GLN A 51 24.65 -2.97 7.71
C GLN A 51 24.39 -3.63 9.04
N ARG A 52 23.99 -4.90 9.02
CA ARG A 52 23.72 -5.71 10.20
C ARG A 52 24.61 -6.96 10.17
N ARG A 53 25.34 -7.22 11.25
CA ARG A 53 26.15 -8.43 11.44
C ARG A 53 25.69 -9.13 12.70
N ARG A 54 25.47 -10.44 12.62
CA ARG A 54 25.19 -11.27 13.79
C ARG A 54 26.50 -11.91 14.25
N GLY A 55 26.87 -11.71 15.51
CA GLY A 55 27.98 -12.40 16.17
C GLY A 55 27.65 -13.85 16.47
N ALA A 56 28.68 -14.68 16.68
CA ALA A 56 28.51 -16.10 17.01
C ALA A 56 27.87 -16.32 18.40
N ASP A 57 27.91 -15.31 19.25
CA ASP A 57 27.29 -15.26 20.59
C ASP A 57 25.83 -14.78 20.54
N GLY A 58 25.27 -14.53 19.35
CA GLY A 58 23.93 -13.99 19.19
C GLY A 58 23.84 -12.47 19.28
N SER A 59 24.96 -11.77 19.49
CA SER A 59 25.00 -10.32 19.43
C SER A 59 24.64 -9.82 18.03
N VAL A 60 24.05 -8.63 17.94
CA VAL A 60 23.73 -7.98 16.67
C VAL A 60 24.45 -6.64 16.64
N GLU A 61 25.40 -6.52 15.72
CA GLU A 61 26.07 -5.26 15.41
C GLU A 61 25.33 -4.59 14.25
N VAL A 62 24.94 -3.33 14.45
CA VAL A 62 24.35 -2.48 13.41
C VAL A 62 25.32 -1.34 13.14
N SER A 63 25.61 -1.07 11.87
CA SER A 63 26.52 -0.02 11.44
C SER A 63 25.94 0.77 10.27
N TRP A 64 26.35 2.03 10.14
CA TRP A 64 25.90 2.98 9.15
C TRP A 64 27.06 3.92 8.78
N ALA A 65 26.97 4.60 7.64
CA ALA A 65 27.99 5.58 7.25
C ALA A 65 28.07 6.75 8.23
N ALA A 66 29.29 7.09 8.63
CA ALA A 66 29.57 8.30 9.41
C ALA A 66 29.08 9.54 8.65
N GLY A 67 28.33 10.41 9.33
CA GLY A 67 27.76 11.63 8.74
C GLY A 67 26.49 11.42 7.91
N SER A 68 25.97 10.19 7.78
CA SER A 68 24.63 9.96 7.22
C SER A 68 23.53 10.56 8.10
N GLU A 69 22.31 10.74 7.55
CA GLU A 69 21.18 11.20 8.35
C GLU A 69 20.88 10.27 9.53
N VAL A 70 21.00 8.96 9.32
CA VAL A 70 20.88 7.95 10.38
C VAL A 70 21.95 8.14 11.45
N ASP A 71 23.19 8.42 11.07
CA ASP A 71 24.28 8.69 12.03
C ASP A 71 24.01 9.93 12.89
N VAL A 72 23.54 11.01 12.27
CA VAL A 72 23.20 12.25 12.99
C VAL A 72 22.06 12.01 13.97
N HIS A 73 20.98 11.37 13.53
CA HIS A 73 19.83 11.07 14.39
C HIS A 73 20.19 10.11 15.52
N MET A 74 20.95 9.05 15.24
CA MET A 74 21.36 8.08 16.26
C MET A 74 22.30 8.71 17.29
N ARG A 75 23.24 9.57 16.88
CA ARG A 75 24.09 10.31 17.83
C ARG A 75 23.27 11.22 18.74
N GLN A 76 22.34 11.98 18.18
CA GLN A 76 21.44 12.84 18.96
C GLN A 76 20.57 12.02 19.92
N ALA A 77 20.02 10.89 19.47
CA ALA A 77 19.22 10.01 20.31
C ALA A 77 20.03 9.41 21.48
N MET A 78 21.27 8.98 21.22
CA MET A 78 22.16 8.44 22.26
C MET A 78 22.62 9.50 23.26
N GLU A 79 22.89 10.73 22.80
CA GLU A 79 23.17 11.87 23.68
C GLU A 79 21.97 12.21 24.56
N GLY A 80 20.75 12.19 23.99
CA GLY A 80 19.51 12.39 24.73
C GLY A 80 19.29 11.31 25.80
N GLN A 81 19.51 10.03 25.46
CA GLN A 81 19.42 8.93 26.44
C GLN A 81 20.46 9.05 27.55
N ARG A 82 21.69 9.47 27.24
CA ARG A 82 22.71 9.72 28.27
C ARG A 82 22.28 10.84 29.22
N ALA A 83 21.75 11.95 28.68
CA ALA A 83 21.25 13.05 29.51
C ALA A 83 20.10 12.61 30.41
N ALA A 84 19.14 11.84 29.88
CA ALA A 84 18.04 11.29 30.66
C ALA A 84 18.52 10.33 31.78
N PHE A 85 19.53 9.51 31.50
CA PHE A 85 20.13 8.62 32.49
C PHE A 85 20.79 9.43 33.63
N GLU A 86 21.58 10.44 33.28
CA GLU A 86 22.25 11.32 34.24
C GLU A 86 21.25 12.10 35.09
N GLU A 87 20.17 12.59 34.49
CA GLU A 87 19.07 13.25 35.20
C GLU A 87 18.37 12.30 36.18
N LYS A 88 18.10 11.06 35.77
CA LYS A 88 17.39 10.06 36.60
C LYS A 88 18.24 9.53 37.74
N PHE A 89 19.50 9.16 37.48
CA PHE A 89 20.34 8.43 38.43
C PHE A 89 21.48 9.28 39.03
N GLY A 90 21.63 10.54 38.62
CA GLY A 90 22.61 11.48 39.16
C GLY A 90 24.08 11.14 38.82
N ARG A 91 24.31 10.24 37.86
CA ARG A 91 25.65 9.80 37.44
C ARG A 91 25.66 9.42 35.96
N PRO A 92 26.82 9.45 35.27
CA PRO A 92 26.93 8.93 33.92
C PRO A 92 26.71 7.40 33.88
N PRO A 93 26.20 6.86 32.75
CA PRO A 93 26.04 5.42 32.55
C PRO A 93 27.40 4.73 32.46
N GLY A 94 27.53 3.59 33.14
CA GLY A 94 28.69 2.72 33.08
C GLY A 94 28.59 1.68 31.96
N PRO A 95 29.65 0.88 31.72
CA PRO A 95 29.71 -0.07 30.60
C PRO A 95 28.66 -1.18 30.61
N HIS A 96 28.03 -1.43 31.75
CA HIS A 96 27.00 -2.46 31.93
C HIS A 96 25.61 -1.88 32.23
N ASP A 97 25.49 -0.54 32.27
CA ASP A 97 24.19 0.09 32.45
C ASP A 97 23.40 0.04 31.14
N PRO A 98 22.07 -0.16 31.21
CA PRO A 98 21.23 -0.22 30.03
C PRO A 98 21.11 1.16 29.37
N VAL A 99 21.26 1.19 28.05
CA VAL A 99 21.02 2.39 27.24
C VAL A 99 19.54 2.77 27.25
N PHE A 100 18.66 1.77 27.13
CA PHE A 100 17.21 1.94 27.30
C PHE A 100 16.81 1.40 28.66
N PHE A 101 16.63 2.31 29.62
CA PHE A 101 16.36 1.99 31.02
C PHE A 101 14.89 2.23 31.38
N ASP A 102 14.44 1.54 32.43
CA ASP A 102 13.12 1.76 33.04
C ASP A 102 13.13 3.11 33.80
N PRO A 103 12.33 4.11 33.36
CA PRO A 103 12.32 5.43 33.99
C PRO A 103 11.67 5.42 35.38
N ASP A 104 10.91 4.38 35.73
CA ASP A 104 10.23 4.26 37.01
C ASP A 104 11.05 3.46 38.04
N ALA A 105 12.12 2.79 37.61
CA ALA A 105 13.01 2.05 38.50
C ALA A 105 13.95 2.98 39.30
N ASP A 106 14.17 2.62 40.57
CA ASP A 106 15.14 3.31 41.44
C ASP A 106 16.60 2.98 41.08
N GLU A 107 16.83 1.87 40.39
CA GLU A 107 18.14 1.42 39.91
C GLU A 107 18.10 1.25 38.37
N PRO A 108 19.23 1.44 37.67
CA PRO A 108 19.31 1.24 36.22
C PRO A 108 18.97 -0.20 35.85
N ARG A 109 17.77 -0.41 35.32
CA ARG A 109 17.29 -1.71 34.84
C ARG A 109 16.85 -1.58 33.39
N PRO A 110 17.10 -2.59 32.55
CA PRO A 110 16.63 -2.57 31.17
C PRO A 110 15.12 -2.36 31.12
N LEU A 111 14.66 -1.56 30.17
CA LEU A 111 13.23 -1.41 29.92
C LEU A 111 12.61 -2.77 29.60
N THR A 112 11.56 -3.15 30.33
CA THR A 112 10.87 -4.43 30.13
C THR A 112 9.96 -4.36 28.91
N GLN A 113 9.53 -5.53 28.42
CA GLN A 113 8.57 -5.60 27.30
C GLN A 113 7.24 -4.91 27.65
N GLU A 114 6.82 -4.96 28.92
CA GLU A 114 5.65 -4.21 29.41
C GLU A 114 5.89 -2.70 29.40
N GLY A 115 7.10 -2.25 29.77
CA GLY A 115 7.50 -0.84 29.71
C GLY A 115 7.65 -0.27 28.29
N ILE A 116 7.89 -1.13 27.29
CA ILE A 116 7.92 -0.75 25.87
C ILE A 116 6.50 -0.43 25.36
N GLY A 117 5.46 -1.04 25.92
CA GLY A 117 4.06 -0.83 25.54
C GLY A 117 3.67 0.65 25.48
N PRO A 118 3.77 1.40 26.60
CA PRO A 118 3.46 2.83 26.65
C PRO A 118 4.34 3.71 25.76
N VAL A 119 5.60 3.31 25.51
CA VAL A 119 6.48 4.02 24.57
C VAL A 119 5.98 3.86 23.14
N MET A 120 5.55 2.66 22.79
CA MET A 120 4.96 2.36 21.48
C MET A 120 3.60 3.06 21.29
N ASP A 121 2.80 3.19 22.35
CA ASP A 121 1.53 3.93 22.29
C ASP A 121 1.76 5.43 22.03
N LYS A 122 2.77 6.03 22.69
CA LYS A 122 3.18 7.41 22.38
C LYS A 122 3.71 7.59 20.95
N LEU A 123 4.38 6.57 20.42
CA LEU A 123 4.83 6.52 19.02
C LEU A 123 3.65 6.43 18.05
N LEU A 124 2.59 5.67 18.37
CA LEU A 124 1.34 5.65 17.61
C LEU A 124 0.67 7.03 17.59
N GLU A 125 0.55 7.68 18.75
CA GLU A 125 0.00 9.04 18.87
C GLU A 125 0.84 10.10 18.13
N ALA A 126 2.15 9.88 18.03
CA ALA A 126 3.05 10.75 17.26
C ALA A 126 2.94 10.48 15.75
N ALA A 127 2.82 9.21 15.35
CA ALA A 127 2.71 8.78 13.95
C ALA A 127 1.47 9.38 13.28
N ASP A 128 0.33 9.38 13.98
CA ASP A 128 -0.92 10.02 13.56
C ASP A 128 -0.74 11.53 13.26
N ARG A 129 0.05 12.22 14.10
CA ARG A 129 0.36 13.64 13.93
C ARG A 129 1.42 13.94 12.87
N SER A 130 2.27 12.96 12.53
CA SER A 130 3.39 13.13 11.59
C SER A 130 3.14 12.53 10.21
N GLY A 131 1.95 11.99 9.94
CA GLY A 131 1.61 11.36 8.67
C GLY A 131 2.32 10.02 8.42
N VAL A 132 2.86 9.40 9.47
CA VAL A 132 3.42 8.05 9.40
C VAL A 132 2.27 7.07 9.57
N ASP A 133 2.10 6.18 8.59
CA ASP A 133 1.01 5.20 8.58
C ASP A 133 1.09 4.30 9.83
N PRO A 134 0.09 4.33 10.74
CA PRO A 134 0.13 3.61 12.01
C PRO A 134 0.35 2.10 11.86
N ALA A 135 0.00 1.53 10.70
CA ALA A 135 0.22 0.12 10.41
C ALA A 135 1.70 -0.30 10.51
N PHE A 136 2.65 0.61 10.28
CA PHE A 136 4.08 0.32 10.48
C PHE A 136 4.44 0.14 11.95
N VAL A 137 3.82 0.91 12.85
CA VAL A 137 4.07 0.79 14.29
C VAL A 137 3.44 -0.48 14.84
N HIS A 138 2.25 -0.85 14.34
CA HIS A 138 1.63 -2.13 14.66
C HIS A 138 2.43 -3.33 14.15
N ALA A 139 2.88 -3.30 12.89
CA ALA A 139 3.76 -4.34 12.35
C ALA A 139 5.08 -4.44 13.11
N TRP A 140 5.65 -3.31 13.54
CA TRP A 140 6.83 -3.31 14.39
C TRP A 140 6.55 -3.94 15.76
N ARG A 141 5.42 -3.64 16.40
CA ARG A 141 5.01 -4.27 17.67
C ARG A 141 4.85 -5.79 17.52
N GLU A 142 4.33 -6.27 16.39
CA GLU A 142 4.11 -7.69 16.13
C GLU A 142 5.39 -8.45 15.76
N CYS A 143 6.19 -7.90 14.83
CA CYS A 143 7.41 -8.55 14.34
C CYS A 143 8.61 -8.36 15.29
N GLY A 144 8.61 -7.31 16.11
CA GLY A 144 9.75 -6.94 16.97
C GLY A 144 10.92 -6.30 16.21
N TYR A 145 10.75 -6.00 14.92
CA TYR A 145 11.72 -5.29 14.08
C TYR A 145 10.99 -4.39 13.08
N LEU A 146 11.70 -3.38 12.57
CA LEU A 146 11.18 -2.43 11.59
C LEU A 146 11.92 -2.61 10.26
N VAL A 147 11.18 -2.86 9.19
CA VAL A 147 11.72 -2.93 7.83
C VAL A 147 11.51 -1.60 7.12
N THR A 148 12.58 -1.06 6.56
CA THR A 148 12.64 0.19 5.79
C THR A 148 13.42 -0.02 4.51
N GLU A 149 13.35 0.92 3.57
CA GLU A 149 14.17 0.85 2.36
C GLU A 149 15.66 0.77 2.67
N ASP A 150 16.14 1.45 3.71
CA ASP A 150 17.56 1.51 4.04
C ASP A 150 18.10 0.24 4.71
N ASN A 151 17.24 -0.62 5.24
CA ASN A 151 17.66 -1.79 6.02
C ASN A 151 17.09 -3.13 5.52
N ARG A 152 16.16 -3.14 4.54
CA ARG A 152 15.49 -4.37 4.09
C ARG A 152 16.46 -5.47 3.63
N HIS A 153 17.59 -5.11 3.03
CA HIS A 153 18.63 -6.06 2.59
C HIS A 153 19.35 -6.75 3.76
N THR A 154 19.15 -6.29 5.00
CA THR A 154 19.71 -6.91 6.21
C THR A 154 18.82 -8.00 6.80
N PHE A 155 17.62 -8.20 6.24
CA PHE A 155 16.64 -9.21 6.63
C PHE A 155 16.50 -10.30 5.56
N SER A 156 16.06 -11.48 5.97
CA SER A 156 15.66 -12.54 5.05
C SER A 156 14.38 -12.16 4.30
N ALA A 157 14.15 -12.76 3.12
CA ALA A 157 12.93 -12.54 2.36
C ALA A 157 11.67 -12.86 3.19
N ALA A 158 11.73 -13.92 4.01
CA ALA A 158 10.64 -14.31 4.91
C ALA A 158 10.34 -13.26 5.99
N GLU A 159 11.38 -12.66 6.59
CA GLU A 159 11.20 -11.57 7.58
C GLU A 159 10.61 -10.31 6.91
N VAL A 160 11.05 -9.96 5.69
CA VAL A 160 10.49 -8.82 4.95
C VAL A 160 9.03 -9.06 4.55
N MET A 161 8.69 -10.27 4.10
CA MET A 161 7.31 -10.64 3.80
C MET A 161 6.44 -10.60 5.05
N ALA A 162 6.88 -11.20 6.17
CA ALA A 162 6.12 -11.20 7.42
C ALA A 162 5.81 -9.78 7.91
N PHE A 163 6.79 -8.87 7.85
CA PHE A 163 6.57 -7.47 8.19
C PHE A 163 5.58 -6.79 7.22
N SER A 164 5.72 -7.02 5.91
CA SER A 164 4.82 -6.45 4.90
C SER A 164 3.39 -6.96 5.04
N ASP A 165 3.23 -8.26 5.33
CA ASP A 165 1.94 -8.90 5.58
C ASP A 165 1.27 -8.31 6.83
N ALA A 166 2.04 -8.10 7.91
CA ALA A 166 1.54 -7.44 9.11
C ALA A 166 1.06 -6.01 8.82
N VAL A 167 1.87 -5.20 8.12
CA VAL A 167 1.46 -3.84 7.69
C VAL A 167 0.15 -3.90 6.89
N HIS A 168 0.05 -4.82 5.93
CA HIS A 168 -1.15 -4.99 5.11
C HIS A 168 -2.37 -5.44 5.91
N ALA A 169 -2.20 -6.33 6.89
CA ALA A 169 -3.27 -6.76 7.77
C ALA A 169 -3.85 -5.58 8.56
N TYR A 170 -2.99 -4.75 9.16
CA TYR A 170 -3.43 -3.58 9.93
C TYR A 170 -4.06 -2.50 9.06
N GLN A 171 -3.50 -2.23 7.87
CA GLN A 171 -4.13 -1.33 6.91
C GLN A 171 -5.52 -1.82 6.51
N SER A 172 -5.67 -3.12 6.27
CA SER A 172 -6.94 -3.71 5.85
C SER A 172 -7.98 -3.76 6.98
N ALA A 173 -7.53 -3.87 8.24
CA ALA A 173 -8.38 -3.80 9.42
C ALA A 173 -8.82 -2.36 9.71
N ALA A 174 -7.89 -1.40 9.68
CA ALA A 174 -8.18 0.01 9.89
C ALA A 174 -9.12 0.58 8.81
N LEU A 175 -8.93 0.16 7.55
CA LEU A 175 -9.84 0.49 6.47
C LEU A 175 -11.22 -0.15 6.68
N GLY A 176 -11.29 -1.41 7.14
CA GLY A 176 -12.57 -2.07 7.45
C GLY A 176 -13.31 -1.42 8.61
N GLU A 177 -12.62 -0.94 9.64
CA GLU A 177 -13.22 -0.21 10.77
C GLU A 177 -13.68 1.21 10.37
N GLN A 178 -12.93 1.90 9.50
CA GLN A 178 -13.33 3.20 8.95
C GLN A 178 -14.50 3.07 7.96
N GLU A 179 -14.53 1.99 7.17
CA GLU A 179 -15.64 1.66 6.28
C GLU A 179 -16.88 1.23 7.05
N ALA A 180 -16.73 0.47 8.15
CA ALA A 180 -17.84 0.10 9.03
C ALA A 180 -18.39 1.29 9.83
N ALA A 181 -17.52 2.17 10.34
CA ALA A 181 -17.93 3.42 10.99
C ALA A 181 -18.58 4.40 9.99
N GLY A 182 -18.09 4.43 8.74
CA GLY A 182 -18.73 5.13 7.63
C GLY A 182 -20.09 4.52 7.27
N ALA A 183 -20.20 3.20 7.24
CA ALA A 183 -21.44 2.48 6.95
C ALA A 183 -22.48 2.63 8.08
N GLU A 184 -22.08 2.66 9.35
CA GLU A 184 -22.97 2.96 10.49
C GLU A 184 -23.40 4.43 10.53
N ALA A 185 -22.50 5.37 10.17
CA ALA A 185 -22.87 6.78 10.00
C ALA A 185 -23.86 6.98 8.84
N VAL A 186 -23.76 6.15 7.79
CA VAL A 186 -24.69 6.12 6.65
C VAL A 186 -25.98 5.34 6.97
N ALA A 187 -25.94 4.37 7.89
CA ALA A 187 -27.12 3.60 8.31
C ALA A 187 -28.00 4.32 9.34
N GLY A 188 -27.50 5.40 9.95
CA GLY A 188 -28.22 6.22 10.93
C GLY A 188 -29.03 7.39 10.34
N GLU A 189 -28.85 7.72 9.07
CA GLU A 189 -29.64 8.72 8.36
C GLU A 189 -30.48 8.02 7.29
N ASP A 190 -31.79 8.29 7.26
CA ASP A 190 -32.71 7.88 6.20
C ASP A 190 -32.08 8.15 4.82
N LEU A 191 -31.55 7.12 4.15
CA LEU A 191 -30.86 7.22 2.86
C LEU A 191 -31.66 8.09 1.87
N PRO A 192 -31.24 9.34 1.60
CA PRO A 192 -31.70 10.08 0.45
C PRO A 192 -30.78 9.67 -0.72
N GLY A 193 -31.32 9.51 -1.91
CA GLY A 193 -30.55 8.93 -3.02
C GLY A 193 -29.33 9.76 -3.42
N ASP A 194 -28.11 9.18 -3.36
CA ASP A 194 -27.05 9.31 -4.38
C ASP A 194 -25.81 8.41 -4.16
N GLY A 195 -25.94 7.07 -4.12
CA GLY A 195 -24.76 6.16 -4.07
C GLY A 195 -23.64 6.43 -5.10
N ARG A 196 -23.92 7.18 -6.17
CA ARG A 196 -22.95 7.74 -7.11
C ARG A 196 -22.06 8.83 -6.51
N THR A 197 -22.59 9.78 -5.75
CA THR A 197 -21.83 10.90 -5.16
C THR A 197 -20.83 10.40 -4.13
N ALA A 198 -21.25 9.43 -3.30
CA ALA A 198 -20.35 8.75 -2.38
C ALA A 198 -19.19 8.03 -3.13
N ALA A 199 -19.50 7.36 -4.25
CA ALA A 199 -18.49 6.70 -5.07
C ALA A 199 -17.53 7.69 -5.76
N VAL A 200 -18.04 8.83 -6.24
CA VAL A 200 -17.24 9.93 -6.82
C VAL A 200 -16.24 10.46 -5.79
N ALA A 201 -16.72 10.79 -4.59
CA ALA A 201 -15.86 11.29 -3.51
C ALA A 201 -14.79 10.25 -3.10
N SER A 202 -15.20 8.99 -2.95
CA SER A 202 -14.29 7.89 -2.60
C SER A 202 -13.20 7.68 -3.66
N LEU A 203 -13.57 7.59 -4.94
CA LEU A 203 -12.61 7.41 -6.03
C LEU A 203 -11.67 8.61 -6.20
N ARG A 204 -12.16 9.84 -5.99
CA ARG A 204 -11.32 11.04 -6.03
C ARG A 204 -10.26 10.98 -4.94
N ASN A 205 -10.65 10.59 -3.73
CA ASN A 205 -9.72 10.39 -2.63
C ASN A 205 -8.68 9.30 -2.92
N VAL A 206 -9.09 8.19 -3.54
CA VAL A 206 -8.18 7.13 -4.00
C VAL A 206 -7.14 7.68 -4.98
N VAL A 207 -7.59 8.43 -6.00
CA VAL A 207 -6.70 9.06 -7.01
C VAL A 207 -5.74 10.05 -6.33
N ALA A 208 -6.25 10.93 -5.47
CA ALA A 208 -5.43 11.89 -4.73
C ALA A 208 -4.36 11.19 -3.87
N THR A 209 -4.74 10.09 -3.20
CA THR A 209 -3.84 9.32 -2.35
C THR A 209 -2.75 8.61 -3.16
N ILE A 210 -3.09 8.03 -4.33
CA ILE A 210 -2.10 7.43 -5.23
C ILE A 210 -1.15 8.48 -5.77
N LEU A 211 -1.65 9.66 -6.14
CA LEU A 211 -0.82 10.76 -6.60
C LEU A 211 0.16 11.21 -5.50
N ALA A 212 -0.29 11.32 -4.25
CA ALA A 212 0.57 11.74 -3.14
C ALA A 212 1.60 10.65 -2.75
N ARG A 213 1.16 9.39 -2.61
CA ARG A 213 1.98 8.29 -2.07
C ARG A 213 2.76 7.52 -3.13
N ARG A 214 2.41 7.66 -4.41
CA ARG A 214 2.96 6.89 -5.54
C ARG A 214 2.89 5.38 -5.34
N ASP A 215 1.81 4.90 -4.69
CA ASP A 215 1.61 3.48 -4.39
C ASP A 215 0.48 2.89 -5.25
N PRO A 216 0.79 2.05 -6.27
CA PRO A 216 -0.23 1.44 -7.12
C PRO A 216 -1.16 0.48 -6.36
N ARG A 217 -0.73 -0.06 -5.21
CA ARG A 217 -1.51 -1.06 -4.44
C ARG A 217 -2.81 -0.48 -3.89
N ILE A 218 -2.90 0.83 -3.74
CA ILE A 218 -4.13 1.51 -3.29
C ILE A 218 -5.29 1.23 -4.25
N ALA A 219 -5.04 1.17 -5.57
CA ALA A 219 -6.08 0.84 -6.54
C ALA A 219 -6.56 -0.62 -6.42
N LEU A 220 -5.65 -1.55 -6.09
CA LEU A 220 -5.98 -2.96 -5.85
C LEU A 220 -6.86 -3.12 -4.60
N ARG A 221 -6.69 -2.28 -3.59
CA ARG A 221 -7.54 -2.30 -2.38
C ARG A 221 -9.01 -2.00 -2.69
N VAL A 222 -9.30 -1.22 -3.74
CA VAL A 222 -10.68 -0.96 -4.18
C VAL A 222 -11.36 -2.26 -4.62
N VAL A 223 -10.65 -3.14 -5.34
CA VAL A 223 -11.18 -4.44 -5.76
C VAL A 223 -11.39 -5.36 -4.56
N ILE A 224 -10.43 -5.41 -3.64
CA ILE A 224 -10.54 -6.18 -2.40
C ILE A 224 -11.75 -5.69 -1.55
N GLY A 225 -11.99 -4.38 -1.51
CA GLY A 225 -13.17 -3.81 -0.86
C GLY A 225 -14.48 -4.26 -1.50
N LEU A 226 -14.54 -4.37 -2.83
CA LEU A 226 -15.70 -4.91 -3.55
C LEU A 226 -15.90 -6.41 -3.28
N GLU A 227 -14.84 -7.19 -3.18
CA GLU A 227 -14.92 -8.61 -2.82
C GLU A 227 -15.47 -8.79 -1.40
N ARG A 228 -14.97 -7.99 -0.44
CA ARG A 228 -15.50 -7.97 0.93
C ARG A 228 -16.96 -7.56 0.98
N LEU A 229 -17.35 -6.54 0.21
CA LEU A 229 -18.75 -6.13 0.10
C LEU A 229 -19.63 -7.25 -0.45
N ALA A 230 -19.09 -8.09 -1.35
CA ALA A 230 -19.81 -9.26 -1.87
C ALA A 230 -20.02 -10.31 -0.77
N GLU A 231 -19.01 -10.52 0.08
CA GLU A 231 -19.08 -11.44 1.22
C GLU A 231 -20.08 -10.96 2.29
N GLU A 232 -20.12 -9.65 2.57
CA GLU A 232 -20.92 -9.07 3.66
C GLU A 232 -22.36 -8.75 3.24
N SER A 233 -22.51 -8.17 2.04
CA SER A 233 -23.78 -7.61 1.55
C SER A 233 -24.32 -8.31 0.30
N GLY A 234 -23.60 -9.32 -0.22
CA GLY A 234 -23.99 -10.13 -1.37
C GLY A 234 -23.49 -9.59 -2.72
N ASP A 235 -23.36 -10.51 -3.68
CA ASP A 235 -22.84 -10.25 -5.04
C ASP A 235 -23.55 -9.10 -5.78
N GLU A 236 -24.83 -8.86 -5.49
CA GLU A 236 -25.62 -7.79 -6.11
C GLU A 236 -25.17 -6.39 -5.65
N ALA A 237 -24.89 -6.23 -4.35
CA ALA A 237 -24.41 -4.97 -3.78
C ALA A 237 -22.99 -4.64 -4.26
N ALA A 238 -22.10 -5.64 -4.27
CA ALA A 238 -20.76 -5.51 -4.83
C ALA A 238 -20.77 -5.22 -6.33
N GLY A 239 -21.64 -5.91 -7.09
CA GLY A 239 -21.82 -5.66 -8.52
C GLY A 239 -22.29 -4.23 -8.80
N LEU A 240 -23.21 -3.70 -7.97
CA LEU A 240 -23.67 -2.32 -8.08
C LEU A 240 -22.55 -1.33 -7.77
N ALA A 241 -21.83 -1.50 -6.66
CA ALA A 241 -20.71 -0.63 -6.27
C ALA A 241 -19.58 -0.65 -7.30
N GLY A 242 -19.25 -1.83 -7.83
CA GLY A 242 -18.27 -1.99 -8.91
C GLY A 242 -18.72 -1.34 -10.21
N GLY A 243 -20.00 -1.50 -10.57
CA GLY A 243 -20.59 -0.85 -11.76
C GLY A 243 -20.63 0.67 -11.66
N VAL A 244 -20.96 1.23 -10.49
CA VAL A 244 -20.92 2.67 -10.23
C VAL A 244 -19.48 3.19 -10.32
N SER A 245 -18.52 2.49 -9.70
CA SER A 245 -17.10 2.87 -9.73
C SER A 245 -16.54 2.86 -11.15
N PHE A 246 -16.87 1.82 -11.92
CA PHE A 246 -16.53 1.73 -13.33
C PHE A 246 -17.11 2.91 -14.12
N GLY A 247 -18.40 3.23 -13.92
CA GLY A 247 -19.07 4.32 -14.62
C GLY A 247 -18.45 5.70 -14.34
N VAL A 248 -18.05 5.96 -13.10
CA VAL A 248 -17.34 7.21 -12.72
C VAL A 248 -15.99 7.30 -13.42
N LEU A 249 -15.16 6.26 -13.33
CA LEU A 249 -13.83 6.23 -13.94
C LEU A 249 -13.90 6.32 -15.47
N ALA A 250 -14.86 5.63 -16.09
CA ALA A 250 -15.11 5.71 -17.52
C ALA A 250 -15.50 7.13 -17.94
N GLY A 251 -16.39 7.77 -17.16
CA GLY A 251 -16.82 9.15 -17.37
C GLY A 251 -15.66 10.14 -17.29
N TRP A 252 -14.80 10.02 -16.28
CA TRP A 252 -13.61 10.87 -16.14
C TRP A 252 -12.61 10.70 -17.27
N LEU A 253 -12.30 9.46 -17.68
CA LEU A 253 -11.35 9.19 -18.77
C LEU A 253 -11.91 9.67 -20.13
N ALA A 254 -13.20 9.43 -20.39
CA ALA A 254 -13.87 9.92 -21.60
C ALA A 254 -13.96 11.45 -21.61
N GLY A 255 -14.36 12.07 -20.51
CA GLY A 255 -14.43 13.53 -20.36
C GLY A 255 -13.06 14.20 -20.52
N ALA A 256 -12.00 13.62 -19.96
CA ALA A 256 -10.64 14.10 -20.17
C ALA A 256 -10.24 14.03 -21.66
N ARG A 257 -10.56 12.93 -22.35
CA ARG A 257 -10.31 12.82 -23.80
C ARG A 257 -11.09 13.86 -24.61
N GLU A 258 -12.37 14.04 -24.33
CA GLU A 258 -13.27 14.95 -25.05
C GLU A 258 -12.97 16.42 -24.80
N SER A 259 -12.50 16.78 -23.61
CA SER A 259 -12.08 18.14 -23.25
C SER A 259 -10.75 18.60 -23.88
N GLY A 260 -10.12 17.73 -24.70
CA GLY A 260 -8.97 18.10 -25.52
C GLY A 260 -7.63 17.62 -25.00
N LEU A 261 -7.59 16.50 -24.26
CA LEU A 261 -6.32 15.83 -23.91
C LEU A 261 -5.51 15.58 -25.20
N SER A 262 -4.40 16.29 -25.37
CA SER A 262 -3.59 16.17 -26.57
C SER A 262 -2.94 14.78 -26.66
N PRO A 263 -2.63 14.28 -27.86
CA PRO A 263 -1.93 13.01 -28.01
C PRO A 263 -0.60 12.92 -27.25
N ALA A 264 0.09 14.06 -27.09
CA ALA A 264 1.31 14.15 -26.31
C ALA A 264 1.03 14.02 -24.80
N GLN A 265 -0.04 14.63 -24.29
CA GLN A 265 -0.46 14.48 -22.90
C GLN A 265 -0.96 13.07 -22.60
N ALA A 266 -1.70 12.45 -23.52
CA ALA A 266 -2.14 11.06 -23.37
C ALA A 266 -0.94 10.10 -23.26
N LYS A 267 0.08 10.29 -24.11
CA LYS A 267 1.33 9.53 -24.02
C LYS A 267 2.12 9.83 -22.75
N ALA A 268 2.14 11.08 -22.32
CA ALA A 268 2.80 11.46 -21.06
C ALA A 268 2.07 10.87 -19.85
N ALA A 269 0.74 10.73 -19.89
CA ALA A 269 -0.05 10.14 -18.82
C ALA A 269 0.28 8.65 -18.62
N THR A 270 0.39 7.88 -19.71
CA THR A 270 0.79 6.47 -19.61
C THR A 270 2.25 6.31 -19.20
N ALA A 271 3.14 7.15 -19.73
CA ALA A 271 4.54 7.19 -19.31
C ALA A 271 4.67 7.54 -17.82
N TRP A 272 3.82 8.44 -17.32
CA TRP A 272 3.79 8.79 -15.90
C TRP A 272 3.41 7.59 -15.04
N VAL A 273 2.41 6.80 -15.45
CA VAL A 273 2.04 5.57 -14.71
C VAL A 273 3.20 4.58 -14.70
N ASP A 274 3.87 4.38 -15.84
CA ASP A 274 5.03 3.49 -15.94
C ASP A 274 6.21 3.97 -15.08
N GLU A 275 6.53 5.26 -15.12
CA GLU A 275 7.66 5.86 -14.40
C GLU A 275 7.45 5.88 -12.88
N TYR A 276 6.25 6.25 -12.43
CA TYR A 276 6.00 6.53 -11.01
C TYR A 276 5.26 5.41 -10.28
N LEU A 277 4.50 4.57 -10.97
CA LEU A 277 3.77 3.45 -10.37
C LEU A 277 4.38 2.09 -10.77
N GLY A 278 5.01 2.00 -11.95
CA GLY A 278 5.83 0.86 -12.37
C GLY A 278 5.09 -0.46 -12.56
N GLY A 279 5.86 -1.47 -12.99
CA GLY A 279 5.45 -2.89 -13.02
C GLY A 279 4.09 -3.14 -13.68
N ARG A 280 3.21 -3.82 -12.94
CA ARG A 280 1.85 -4.18 -13.38
C ARG A 280 0.99 -2.95 -13.72
N ALA A 281 1.18 -1.83 -13.03
CA ALA A 281 0.39 -0.63 -13.26
C ALA A 281 0.71 0.02 -14.61
N GLY A 282 2.01 0.13 -14.94
CA GLY A 282 2.47 0.60 -16.25
C GLY A 282 1.97 -0.29 -17.38
N GLU A 283 2.11 -1.61 -17.25
CA GLU A 283 1.72 -2.56 -18.28
C GLU A 283 0.20 -2.52 -18.56
N THR A 284 -0.63 -2.57 -17.51
CA THR A 284 -2.09 -2.57 -17.64
C THR A 284 -2.63 -1.23 -18.12
N ALA A 285 -2.11 -0.10 -17.62
CA ALA A 285 -2.49 1.22 -18.10
C ALA A 285 -2.09 1.43 -19.58
N SER A 286 -0.96 0.87 -20.02
CA SER A 286 -0.53 0.91 -21.41
C SER A 286 -1.51 0.16 -22.34
N ARG A 287 -2.04 -0.99 -21.91
CA ARG A 287 -3.09 -1.72 -22.65
C ARG A 287 -4.39 -0.91 -22.77
N MET A 288 -4.69 -0.07 -21.78
CA MET A 288 -5.87 0.80 -21.76
C MET A 288 -5.65 2.18 -22.40
N SER A 289 -4.44 2.47 -22.90
CA SER A 289 -4.05 3.78 -23.40
C SER A 289 -4.90 4.30 -24.57
N GLY A 290 -5.54 3.39 -25.33
CA GLY A 290 -6.50 3.75 -26.37
C GLY A 290 -7.72 4.51 -25.85
N LEU A 291 -8.13 4.29 -24.59
CA LEU A 291 -9.27 4.99 -23.98
C LEU A 291 -9.04 6.49 -23.87
N ILE A 292 -7.79 6.92 -23.68
CA ILE A 292 -7.40 8.33 -23.59
C ILE A 292 -6.80 8.89 -24.89
N GLY A 293 -6.85 8.12 -25.99
CA GLY A 293 -6.45 8.59 -27.32
C GLY A 293 -4.94 8.59 -27.60
N VAL A 294 -4.16 7.67 -26.99
CA VAL A 294 -2.73 7.52 -27.33
C VAL A 294 -2.56 7.08 -28.80
N PRO A 295 -1.77 7.79 -29.63
CA PRO A 295 -1.55 7.42 -31.02
C PRO A 295 -0.91 6.03 -31.18
N GLY A 296 -1.50 5.20 -32.03
CA GLY A 296 -0.99 3.85 -32.31
C GLY A 296 -1.42 2.79 -31.29
N ALA A 297 -2.12 3.17 -30.22
CA ALA A 297 -2.93 2.21 -29.47
C ALA A 297 -4.12 1.79 -30.34
N GLY A 298 -4.47 0.50 -30.35
CA GLY A 298 -5.68 0.05 -31.05
C GLY A 298 -6.92 0.72 -30.48
N ASP A 299 -7.95 0.92 -31.30
CA ASP A 299 -9.29 1.25 -30.80
C ASP A 299 -9.82 0.00 -30.07
N VAL A 300 -9.48 -0.13 -28.79
CA VAL A 300 -9.95 -1.25 -27.96
C VAL A 300 -11.31 -0.86 -27.39
N THR A 301 -12.30 -1.70 -27.62
CA THR A 301 -13.63 -1.51 -27.02
C THR A 301 -13.58 -1.85 -25.53
N VAL A 302 -14.42 -1.19 -24.72
CA VAL A 302 -14.55 -1.48 -23.27
C VAL A 302 -14.80 -2.97 -23.00
N ALA A 303 -15.54 -3.65 -23.88
CA ALA A 303 -15.82 -5.08 -23.77
C ALA A 303 -14.55 -5.93 -23.93
N GLU A 304 -13.69 -5.62 -24.90
CA GLU A 304 -12.42 -6.33 -25.12
C GLU A 304 -11.42 -6.10 -23.98
N VAL A 305 -11.37 -4.87 -23.43
CA VAL A 305 -10.52 -4.57 -22.26
C VAL A 305 -11.02 -5.32 -21.02
N THR A 306 -12.34 -5.43 -20.85
CA THR A 306 -12.94 -6.17 -19.71
C THR A 306 -12.61 -7.66 -19.77
N GLU A 307 -12.64 -8.26 -20.95
CA GLU A 307 -12.28 -9.67 -21.14
C GLU A 307 -10.78 -9.94 -20.95
N ASP A 308 -9.89 -9.02 -21.37
CA ASP A 308 -8.43 -9.17 -21.24
C ASP A 308 -7.92 -8.92 -19.81
N LEU A 309 -8.45 -7.91 -19.13
CA LEU A 309 -7.97 -7.49 -17.81
C LEU A 309 -8.70 -8.17 -16.64
N GLY A 310 -9.96 -8.58 -16.81
CA GLY A 310 -10.75 -9.18 -15.73
C GLY A 310 -10.74 -8.32 -14.47
N ASP A 311 -10.25 -8.88 -13.36
CA ASP A 311 -10.18 -8.23 -12.05
C ASP A 311 -9.21 -7.02 -12.02
N ASP A 312 -8.30 -6.91 -13.00
CA ASP A 312 -7.38 -5.76 -13.14
C ASP A 312 -8.00 -4.55 -13.84
N LEU A 313 -9.23 -4.65 -14.36
CA LEU A 313 -9.86 -3.57 -15.12
C LEU A 313 -10.02 -2.29 -14.29
N LEU A 314 -10.63 -2.38 -13.11
CA LEU A 314 -10.87 -1.24 -12.23
C LEU A 314 -9.55 -0.61 -11.75
N PRO A 315 -8.56 -1.38 -11.25
CA PRO A 315 -7.25 -0.85 -10.91
C PRO A 315 -6.55 -0.12 -12.07
N ALA A 316 -6.60 -0.70 -13.27
CA ALA A 316 -5.99 -0.11 -14.45
C ALA A 316 -6.64 1.22 -14.84
N MET A 317 -7.96 1.34 -14.72
CA MET A 317 -8.67 2.62 -14.91
C MET A 317 -8.28 3.66 -13.87
N ILE A 318 -8.13 3.27 -12.60
CA ILE A 318 -7.69 4.17 -11.52
C ILE A 318 -6.27 4.67 -11.80
N TRP A 319 -5.33 3.78 -12.15
CA TRP A 319 -3.95 4.17 -12.48
C TRP A 319 -3.89 5.08 -13.70
N LEU A 320 -4.64 4.77 -14.75
CA LEU A 320 -4.71 5.61 -15.95
C LEU A 320 -5.28 6.99 -15.62
N THR A 321 -6.30 7.06 -14.76
CA THR A 321 -6.85 8.32 -14.25
C THR A 321 -5.80 9.11 -13.48
N CYS A 322 -4.98 8.46 -12.65
CA CYS A 322 -3.86 9.12 -11.97
C CYS A 322 -2.87 9.72 -12.98
N GLY A 323 -2.50 8.98 -14.04
CA GLY A 323 -1.64 9.51 -15.10
C GLY A 323 -2.23 10.74 -15.79
N VAL A 324 -3.52 10.70 -16.11
CA VAL A 324 -4.23 11.85 -16.71
C VAL A 324 -4.23 13.04 -15.76
N VAL A 325 -4.57 12.85 -14.49
CA VAL A 325 -4.57 13.94 -13.50
C VAL A 325 -3.16 14.49 -13.27
N ALA A 326 -2.14 13.64 -13.21
CA ALA A 326 -0.75 14.08 -13.04
C ALA A 326 -0.31 15.02 -14.18
N VAL A 327 -0.75 14.75 -15.41
CA VAL A 327 -0.31 15.49 -16.60
C VAL A 327 -1.24 16.64 -16.98
N ALA A 328 -2.55 16.41 -17.04
CA ALA A 328 -3.54 17.40 -17.47
C ALA A 328 -4.11 18.20 -16.29
N GLY A 329 -4.26 17.56 -15.12
CA GLY A 329 -4.71 18.20 -13.88
C GLY A 329 -3.58 18.73 -12.99
N ALA A 330 -2.33 18.70 -13.46
CA ALA A 330 -1.14 19.10 -12.71
C ALA A 330 -1.01 18.43 -11.32
N GLY A 331 -1.51 17.19 -11.20
CA GLY A 331 -1.51 16.43 -9.94
C GLY A 331 -2.62 16.77 -8.97
N ASN A 332 -3.55 17.67 -9.31
CA ASN A 332 -4.71 17.98 -8.48
C ASN A 332 -5.91 17.10 -8.86
N ALA A 333 -6.34 16.22 -7.96
CA ALA A 333 -7.49 15.34 -8.17
C ALA A 333 -8.83 16.08 -8.30
N ASP A 334 -8.95 17.30 -7.76
CA ASP A 334 -10.16 18.12 -7.90
C ASP A 334 -10.40 18.55 -9.36
N TRP A 335 -9.37 18.49 -10.21
CA TRP A 335 -9.52 18.67 -11.66
C TRP A 335 -10.54 17.71 -12.29
N LEU A 336 -10.82 16.58 -11.64
CA LEU A 336 -11.82 15.61 -12.11
C LEU A 336 -13.27 16.10 -11.96
N GLU A 337 -13.55 17.08 -11.08
CA GLU A 337 -14.91 17.58 -10.81
C GLU A 337 -15.61 18.08 -12.07
N GLN A 338 -14.87 18.64 -13.03
CA GLN A 338 -15.43 19.13 -14.29
C GLN A 338 -15.99 18.02 -15.19
N PHE A 339 -15.70 16.75 -14.89
CA PHE A 339 -16.20 15.58 -15.60
C PHE A 339 -17.21 14.78 -14.79
N ASP A 340 -17.57 15.24 -13.59
CA ASP A 340 -18.69 14.67 -12.86
C ASP A 340 -19.95 14.92 -13.69
N LEU A 341 -20.65 13.84 -14.07
CA LEU A 341 -21.90 13.99 -14.81
C LEU A 341 -22.93 14.60 -13.86
N ASP A 342 -23.46 15.77 -14.21
CA ASP A 342 -24.57 16.40 -13.49
C ASP A 342 -25.72 15.39 -13.34
N VAL A 343 -26.13 15.17 -12.09
CA VAL A 343 -27.37 14.46 -11.77
C VAL A 343 -28.49 15.50 -11.86
N PRO A 344 -29.46 15.36 -12.79
CA PRO A 344 -30.65 16.22 -12.78
C PRO A 344 -31.53 15.99 -11.54
#